data_AF-A0A841BUK4-F1
#
_entry.id   AF-A0A841BUK4-F1
#
_cell.length_a   1.000
_cell.length_b   1.000
_cell.length_c   1.000
_cell.angle_alpha   90.00
_cell.angle_beta   90.00
_cell.angle_gamma   90.00
#
_symmetry.space_group_name_H-M   'P 1'
#
loop_
_entity.id
_entity.type
_entity.pdbx_description
1 polymer ?
#
loop_
_entity_poly.entity_id
_entity_poly.type
_entity_poly.pdbx_seq_one_letter_code
_entity_poly.pdbx_strand_id
1 'polypeptide(L)'
;MSSKISPTHDPFEGLEDEKPADGFNARKSLLDSAKRGFVPIRKVFVQKAAGSDTRASLLSDLVRGRQERSLDAFLLIHALEPVAATPIPLARWAQMLSSARKPCTSSVASRALDALVNRKLITRDTSGRKVVVKPLLEDGSGEPWARPGRDPAKVGKGYFTIPHEYWTSGLADELELAGKAMFLVILAETTQNPTFSMAVERAHQWYGFSERTAERGYQQLRDARVAPETPLLREHRQMVAEPRSSIGLRPVWHRALADPYGMTARAKLQASTGREARNAGKVSEIIKIAVEKRQGTKTTITYTKGNAPVADS
;
A
#
# COMPACT_ATOMS: atom_id res chain seq x y z
N MET A 1 -22.93 4.03 -66.27
CA MET A 1 -21.81 3.63 -65.40
C MET A 1 -21.60 4.73 -64.36
N SER A 2 -21.89 4.47 -63.09
CA SER A 2 -21.33 5.24 -61.97
C SER A 2 -21.49 4.42 -60.71
N SER A 3 -20.47 3.61 -60.45
CA SER A 3 -20.29 2.92 -59.18
C SER A 3 -20.01 3.98 -58.11
N LYS A 4 -20.96 4.14 -57.18
CA LYS A 4 -20.72 4.89 -55.95
C LYS A 4 -19.82 4.03 -55.06
N ILE A 5 -18.54 4.39 -55.03
CA ILE A 5 -17.58 3.85 -54.06
C ILE A 5 -18.05 4.34 -52.68
N SER A 6 -18.46 3.41 -51.82
CA SER A 6 -18.79 3.69 -50.42
C SER A 6 -17.60 4.40 -49.75
N PRO A 7 -17.84 5.37 -48.84
CA PRO A 7 -16.74 6.04 -48.14
C PRO A 7 -15.94 4.98 -47.39
N THR A 8 -14.64 4.95 -47.69
CA THR A 8 -13.64 4.12 -47.03
C THR A 8 -13.70 4.40 -45.54
N HIS A 9 -14.29 3.48 -44.78
CA HIS A 9 -14.28 3.51 -43.32
C HIS A 9 -12.83 3.40 -42.86
N ASP A 10 -12.28 4.48 -42.30
CA ASP A 10 -10.98 4.46 -41.65
C ASP A 10 -11.14 3.81 -40.27
N PRO A 11 -10.61 2.60 -40.04
CA PRO A 11 -10.75 1.91 -38.77
C PRO A 11 -9.99 2.59 -37.62
N PHE A 12 -9.23 3.65 -37.90
CA PHE A 12 -8.48 4.43 -36.92
C PHE A 12 -9.10 5.80 -36.61
N GLU A 13 -10.22 6.14 -37.24
CA GLU A 13 -10.98 7.36 -36.95
C GLU A 13 -11.44 7.39 -35.48
N GLY A 14 -11.03 8.41 -34.72
CA GLY A 14 -11.34 8.56 -33.29
C GLY A 14 -10.32 7.97 -32.32
N LEU A 15 -9.22 7.38 -32.80
CA LEU A 15 -8.08 7.04 -31.94
C LEU A 15 -7.26 8.31 -31.66
N GLU A 16 -7.44 8.89 -30.48
CA GLU A 16 -6.67 10.04 -30.01
C GLU A 16 -5.55 9.62 -29.07
N ASP A 17 -4.40 10.32 -29.14
CA ASP A 17 -3.30 10.14 -28.21
C ASP A 17 -3.72 10.54 -26.79
N GLU A 18 -3.64 9.61 -25.84
CA GLU A 18 -3.88 9.91 -24.44
C GLU A 18 -2.75 10.78 -23.86
N LYS A 19 -3.11 11.80 -23.08
CA LYS A 19 -2.11 12.62 -22.37
C LYS A 19 -1.39 11.78 -21.31
N PRO A 20 -0.07 11.88 -21.17
CA PRO A 20 0.66 11.19 -20.12
C PRO A 20 0.10 11.54 -18.75
N ALA A 21 -0.32 10.53 -17.98
CA ALA A 21 -0.83 10.76 -16.63
C ALA A 21 0.21 11.50 -15.78
N ASP A 22 -0.21 12.48 -15.00
CA ASP A 22 0.65 13.10 -13.98
C ASP A 22 1.01 12.09 -12.88
N GLY A 23 1.85 12.50 -11.91
CA GLY A 23 2.28 11.63 -10.82
C GLY A 23 1.12 11.08 -9.98
N PHE A 24 0.10 11.89 -9.74
CA PHE A 24 -1.07 11.52 -8.97
C PHE A 24 -1.93 10.48 -9.69
N ASN A 25 -2.29 10.75 -10.95
CA ASN A 25 -3.10 9.85 -11.77
C ASN A 25 -2.35 8.53 -12.06
N ALA A 26 -1.02 8.58 -12.19
CA ALA A 26 -0.20 7.38 -12.31
C ALA A 26 -0.30 6.49 -11.06
N ARG A 27 -0.18 7.07 -9.86
CA ARG A 27 -0.38 6.32 -8.60
C ARG A 27 -1.78 5.72 -8.54
N LYS A 28 -2.82 6.53 -8.83
CA LYS A 28 -4.22 6.09 -8.81
C LYS A 28 -4.45 4.89 -9.73
N SER A 29 -4.07 4.99 -11.00
CA SER A 29 -4.25 3.92 -12.00
C SER A 29 -3.56 2.60 -11.59
N LEU A 30 -2.33 2.69 -11.06
CA LEU A 30 -1.60 1.51 -10.61
C LEU A 30 -2.22 0.89 -9.33
N LEU A 31 -2.71 1.72 -8.42
CA LEU A 31 -3.40 1.26 -7.19
C LEU A 31 -4.76 0.64 -7.48
N ASP A 32 -5.50 1.17 -8.45
CA ASP A 32 -6.77 0.59 -8.92
C ASP A 32 -6.53 -0.81 -9.52
N SER A 33 -5.41 -0.96 -10.24
CA SER A 33 -4.99 -2.25 -10.81
C SER A 33 -4.61 -3.29 -9.74
N ALA A 34 -4.22 -2.87 -8.54
CA ALA A 34 -3.83 -3.77 -7.45
C ALA A 34 -5.02 -4.46 -6.74
N LYS A 35 -6.27 -4.03 -6.99
CA LYS A 35 -7.55 -4.66 -6.54
C LYS A 35 -7.72 -4.94 -5.03
N ARG A 36 -6.79 -4.48 -4.17
CA ARG A 36 -6.79 -4.76 -2.72
C ARG A 36 -7.40 -3.63 -1.89
N GLY A 37 -7.49 -2.41 -2.42
CA GLY A 37 -8.01 -1.22 -1.73
C GLY A 37 -7.19 -0.75 -0.50
N PHE A 38 -6.22 -1.52 -0.03
CA PHE A 38 -5.38 -1.18 1.12
C PHE A 38 -4.00 -1.83 1.06
N VAL A 39 -3.11 -1.34 1.93
CA VAL A 39 -1.73 -1.80 2.09
C VAL A 39 -1.53 -2.33 3.51
N PRO A 40 -1.16 -3.61 3.69
CA PRO A 40 -0.78 -4.14 4.99
C PRO A 40 0.68 -3.83 5.30
N ILE A 41 0.95 -3.24 6.46
CA ILE A 41 2.31 -2.98 6.98
C ILE A 41 2.43 -3.57 8.39
N ARG A 42 3.50 -4.31 8.67
CA ARG A 42 3.72 -4.90 10.01
C ARG A 42 3.93 -3.83 11.06
N LYS A 43 3.40 -4.04 12.27
CA LYS A 43 3.57 -3.09 13.39
C LYS A 43 5.03 -2.91 13.79
N VAL A 44 5.87 -3.92 13.56
CA VAL A 44 7.31 -3.88 13.83
C VAL A 44 8.01 -2.72 13.14
N PHE A 45 7.52 -2.27 11.98
CA PHE A 45 8.05 -1.09 11.29
C PHE A 45 7.97 0.19 12.14
N VAL A 46 6.87 0.34 12.86
CA VAL A 46 6.56 1.50 13.70
C VAL A 46 7.21 1.35 15.06
N GLN A 47 7.08 0.16 15.67
CA GLN A 47 7.53 -0.08 17.03
C GLN A 47 7.90 -1.55 17.24
N LYS A 48 9.06 -1.78 17.87
CA LYS A 48 9.53 -3.12 18.24
C LYS A 48 8.69 -3.72 19.38
N ALA A 49 8.86 -5.03 19.61
CA ALA A 49 8.15 -5.73 20.67
C ALA A 49 8.45 -5.14 22.06
N ALA A 50 7.55 -5.40 23.01
CA ALA A 50 7.81 -5.02 24.40
C ALA A 50 8.92 -5.94 24.93
N GLY A 51 9.92 -5.38 25.63
CA GLY A 51 11.09 -6.11 26.12
C GLY A 51 12.35 -5.97 25.26
N SER A 52 12.29 -5.33 24.08
CA SER A 52 13.50 -4.91 23.37
C SER A 52 14.18 -3.74 24.09
N ASP A 53 15.52 -3.67 24.06
CA ASP A 53 16.32 -2.59 24.67
C ASP A 53 15.85 -1.20 24.22
N THR A 54 15.41 -1.11 22.96
CA THR A 54 14.73 0.06 22.41
C THR A 54 13.44 -0.35 21.72
N ARG A 55 12.36 0.41 21.97
CA ARG A 55 11.08 0.24 21.27
C ARG A 55 11.05 0.93 19.91
N ALA A 56 11.97 1.88 19.68
CA ALA A 56 12.11 2.54 18.40
C ALA A 56 12.47 1.55 17.29
N SER A 57 11.89 1.75 16.12
CA SER A 57 12.10 0.90 14.94
C SER A 57 12.43 1.72 13.70
N LEU A 58 12.41 1.09 12.52
CA LEU A 58 12.87 1.68 11.25
C LEU A 58 12.14 2.97 10.85
N LEU A 59 10.87 3.14 11.26
CA LEU A 59 10.19 4.43 11.09
C LEU A 59 10.94 5.57 11.80
N SER A 60 11.48 5.32 13.00
CA SER A 60 12.32 6.29 13.72
C SER A 60 13.57 6.67 12.94
N ASP A 61 14.19 5.71 12.27
CA ASP A 61 15.44 5.95 11.54
C ASP A 61 15.19 6.78 10.27
N LEU A 62 14.04 6.58 9.62
CA LEU A 62 13.60 7.42 8.50
C LEU A 62 13.26 8.84 8.97
N VAL A 63 12.56 8.97 10.10
CA VAL A 63 12.18 10.27 10.68
C VAL A 63 13.41 11.07 11.10
N ARG A 64 14.32 10.48 11.87
CA ARG A 64 15.58 11.13 12.31
C ARG A 64 16.48 11.47 11.13
N GLY A 65 16.54 10.60 10.12
CA GLY A 65 17.27 10.84 8.88
C GLY A 65 16.60 11.82 7.91
N ARG A 66 15.43 12.39 8.28
CA ARG A 66 14.63 13.30 7.43
C ARG A 66 14.28 12.70 6.06
N GLN A 67 14.08 11.39 6.00
CA GLN A 67 13.94 10.63 4.76
C GLN A 67 12.47 10.49 4.33
N GLU A 68 11.80 11.63 4.12
CA GLU A 68 10.38 11.65 3.74
C GLU A 68 10.11 10.89 2.44
N ARG A 69 10.94 11.11 1.42
CA ARG A 69 10.80 10.44 0.12
C ARG A 69 10.99 8.94 0.21
N SER A 70 11.91 8.48 1.06
CA SER A 70 12.10 7.06 1.29
C SER A 70 10.90 6.46 2.00
N LEU A 71 10.29 7.16 2.96
CA LEU A 71 9.04 6.72 3.58
C LEU A 71 7.91 6.63 2.55
N ASP A 72 7.72 7.65 1.71
CA ASP A 72 6.69 7.66 0.67
C ASP A 72 6.89 6.51 -0.34
N ALA A 73 8.14 6.31 -0.78
CA ALA A 73 8.50 5.22 -1.68
C ALA A 73 8.24 3.86 -1.03
N PHE A 74 8.64 3.67 0.23
CA PHE A 74 8.41 2.43 0.97
C PHE A 74 6.93 2.08 1.02
N LEU A 75 6.08 3.02 1.46
CA LEU A 75 4.64 2.77 1.54
C LEU A 75 4.03 2.47 0.17
N LEU A 76 4.45 3.21 -0.88
CA LEU A 76 3.97 3.00 -2.25
C LEU A 76 4.42 1.65 -2.82
N ILE A 77 5.64 1.20 -2.56
CA ILE A 77 6.15 -0.11 -3.00
C ILE A 77 5.29 -1.24 -2.41
N HIS A 78 4.98 -1.18 -1.11
CA HIS A 78 4.08 -2.16 -0.50
C HIS A 78 2.65 -2.08 -1.04
N ALA A 79 2.21 -0.88 -1.45
CA ALA A 79 0.92 -0.69 -2.10
C ALA A 79 0.85 -1.35 -3.47
N LEU A 80 1.92 -1.21 -4.25
CA LEU A 80 2.05 -1.72 -5.60
C LEU A 80 2.53 -3.17 -5.69
N GLU A 81 2.81 -3.82 -4.56
CA GLU A 81 3.24 -5.23 -4.51
C GLU A 81 2.38 -6.18 -5.36
N PRO A 82 1.03 -6.09 -5.38
CA PRO A 82 0.19 -6.95 -6.22
C PRO A 82 0.45 -6.80 -7.74
N VAL A 83 0.99 -5.67 -8.17
CA VAL A 83 1.29 -5.35 -9.58
C VAL A 83 2.80 -5.21 -9.83
N ALA A 84 3.65 -5.60 -8.87
CA ALA A 84 5.10 -5.43 -8.92
C ALA A 84 5.81 -6.34 -9.94
N ALA A 85 5.08 -7.22 -10.64
CA ALA A 85 5.62 -8.05 -11.71
C ALA A 85 6.15 -7.22 -12.89
N THR A 86 5.61 -6.02 -13.11
CA THR A 86 6.04 -5.15 -14.21
C THR A 86 7.08 -4.14 -13.73
N PRO A 87 8.30 -4.14 -14.28
CA PRO A 87 9.32 -3.17 -13.91
C PRO A 87 8.89 -1.74 -14.24
N ILE A 88 9.17 -0.79 -13.34
CA ILE A 88 8.78 0.63 -13.49
C ILE A 88 10.05 1.47 -13.78
N PRO A 89 10.07 2.30 -14.82
CA PRO A 89 11.18 3.23 -15.06
C PRO A 89 11.40 4.17 -13.88
N LEU A 90 12.66 4.52 -13.61
CA LEU A 90 13.02 5.40 -12.49
C LEU A 90 12.40 6.81 -12.62
N ALA A 91 12.27 7.33 -13.84
CA ALA A 91 11.58 8.60 -14.10
C ALA A 91 10.11 8.54 -13.65
N ARG A 92 9.48 7.37 -13.76
CA ARG A 92 8.08 7.19 -13.36
C ARG A 92 7.94 7.07 -11.85
N TRP A 93 8.90 6.43 -11.17
CA TRP A 93 9.02 6.53 -9.72
C TRP A 93 9.16 7.98 -9.25
N ALA A 94 10.02 8.77 -9.90
CA ALA A 94 10.17 10.19 -9.57
C ALA A 94 8.85 10.95 -9.72
N GLN A 95 8.12 10.75 -10.81
CA GLN A 95 6.82 11.38 -11.01
C GLN A 95 5.79 10.96 -9.93
N MET A 96 5.68 9.67 -9.62
CA MET A 96 4.76 9.19 -8.57
C MET A 96 5.10 9.73 -7.17
N LEU A 97 6.39 9.93 -6.90
CA LEU A 97 6.84 10.52 -5.64
C LEU A 97 6.79 12.05 -5.66
N SER A 98 6.55 12.69 -6.81
CA SER A 98 6.50 14.13 -6.92
C SER A 98 5.16 14.66 -6.40
N SER A 99 5.17 15.83 -5.77
CA SER A 99 3.98 16.60 -5.41
C SER A 99 4.17 18.06 -5.80
N ALA A 100 3.10 18.85 -5.82
CA ALA A 100 3.19 20.27 -6.18
C ALA A 100 4.17 21.05 -5.30
N ARG A 101 4.20 20.74 -3.99
CA ARG A 101 5.09 21.40 -3.02
C ARG A 101 6.52 20.85 -3.02
N LYS A 102 6.69 19.61 -3.47
CA LYS A 102 7.98 18.91 -3.44
C LYS A 102 8.13 18.22 -4.80
N PRO A 103 8.82 18.82 -5.77
CA PRO A 103 9.16 18.13 -6.99
C PRO A 103 10.14 16.97 -6.70
N CYS A 104 10.14 15.94 -7.55
CA CYS A 104 11.06 14.82 -7.43
C CYS A 104 11.69 14.50 -8.79
N THR A 105 13.02 14.41 -8.82
CA THR A 105 13.78 14.00 -10.01
C THR A 105 14.15 12.52 -9.92
N SER A 106 14.54 11.90 -11.04
CA SER A 106 15.03 10.51 -11.07
C SER A 106 16.20 10.28 -10.11
N SER A 107 17.10 11.25 -9.94
CA SER A 107 18.23 11.13 -9.01
C SER A 107 17.81 11.19 -7.55
N VAL A 108 16.79 12.00 -7.21
CA VAL A 108 16.19 12.03 -5.87
C VAL A 108 15.45 10.72 -5.60
N ALA A 109 14.68 10.21 -6.56
CA ALA A 109 13.99 8.93 -6.46
C ALA A 109 14.99 7.77 -6.27
N SER A 110 16.10 7.76 -7.02
CA SER A 110 17.16 6.75 -6.84
C SER A 110 17.68 6.76 -5.41
N ARG A 111 18.11 7.94 -4.91
CA ARG A 111 18.62 8.07 -3.53
C ARG A 111 17.59 7.64 -2.49
N ALA A 112 16.31 7.93 -2.72
CA ALA A 112 15.24 7.50 -1.84
C ALA A 112 15.14 5.97 -1.77
N LEU A 113 15.23 5.29 -2.91
CA LEU A 113 15.27 3.82 -3.00
C LEU A 113 16.55 3.25 -2.38
N ASP A 114 17.71 3.85 -2.66
CA ASP A 114 19.00 3.40 -2.11
C ASP A 114 19.01 3.47 -0.57
N ALA A 115 18.38 4.49 0.00
CA ALA A 115 18.23 4.59 1.45
C ALA A 115 17.34 3.50 2.07
N LEU A 116 16.39 2.95 1.30
CA LEU A 116 15.58 1.79 1.70
C LEU A 116 16.36 0.46 1.54
N VAL A 117 17.15 0.33 0.47
CA VAL A 117 18.06 -0.82 0.27
C VAL A 117 19.06 -0.91 1.42
N ASN A 118 19.67 0.22 1.80
CA ASN A 118 20.63 0.29 2.92
C ASN A 118 20.01 -0.11 4.27
N ARG A 119 18.69 0.01 4.41
CA ARG A 119 17.92 -0.40 5.60
C ARG A 119 17.34 -1.81 5.48
N LYS A 120 17.65 -2.53 4.40
CA LYS A 120 17.12 -3.86 4.10
C LYS A 120 15.60 -3.92 4.07
N LEU A 121 14.95 -2.84 3.62
CA LEU A 121 13.50 -2.75 3.46
C LEU A 121 13.02 -3.18 2.07
N ILE A 122 13.90 -3.09 1.07
CA ILE A 122 13.64 -3.49 -0.31
C ILE A 122 14.90 -4.10 -0.93
N THR A 123 14.72 -4.90 -1.97
CA THR A 123 15.78 -5.15 -2.96
C THR A 123 15.52 -4.33 -4.22
N ARG A 124 16.61 -3.98 -4.89
CA ARG A 124 16.59 -3.22 -6.13
C ARG A 124 17.45 -3.93 -7.15
N ASP A 125 16.87 -4.17 -8.32
CA ASP A 125 17.55 -4.74 -9.47
C ASP A 125 17.22 -3.90 -10.72
N THR A 126 17.99 -4.08 -11.79
CA THR A 126 17.79 -3.39 -13.06
C THR A 126 17.40 -4.39 -14.15
N SER A 127 16.39 -4.03 -14.92
CA SER A 127 15.99 -4.74 -16.14
C SER A 127 16.04 -3.75 -17.30
N GLY A 128 17.19 -3.69 -17.95
CA GLY A 128 17.51 -2.63 -18.91
C GLY A 128 17.44 -1.24 -18.26
N ARG A 129 16.58 -0.36 -18.80
CA ARG A 129 16.36 1.01 -18.26
C ARG A 129 15.31 1.06 -17.13
N LYS A 130 14.73 -0.08 -16.75
CA LYS A 130 13.66 -0.17 -15.74
C LYS A 130 14.22 -0.66 -14.42
N VAL A 131 13.58 -0.23 -13.33
CA VAL A 131 13.94 -0.66 -11.98
C VAL A 131 12.93 -1.71 -11.52
N VAL A 132 13.46 -2.84 -11.06
CA VAL A 132 12.68 -3.88 -10.39
C VAL A 132 12.89 -3.68 -8.90
N VAL A 133 11.80 -3.44 -8.17
CA VAL A 133 11.84 -3.25 -6.72
C VAL A 133 10.99 -4.33 -6.08
N LYS A 134 11.55 -5.03 -5.09
CA LYS A 134 10.81 -6.05 -4.33
C LYS A 134 10.84 -5.69 -2.84
N PRO A 135 9.69 -5.72 -2.14
CA PRO A 135 9.67 -5.47 -0.71
C PRO A 135 10.38 -6.59 0.07
N LEU A 136 10.97 -6.23 1.20
CA LEU A 136 11.50 -7.13 2.23
C LEU A 136 10.69 -6.98 3.52
N LEU A 137 10.97 -7.80 4.53
CA LEU A 137 10.33 -7.65 5.85
C LEU A 137 10.62 -6.29 6.48
N GLU A 138 9.60 -5.75 7.13
CA GLU A 138 9.61 -4.38 7.66
C GLU A 138 10.38 -4.21 8.98
N ASP A 139 11.10 -5.25 9.41
CA ASP A 139 11.94 -5.29 10.62
C ASP A 139 13.43 -5.02 10.36
N GLY A 140 13.84 -4.97 9.08
CA GLY A 140 15.24 -4.72 8.67
C GLY A 140 16.11 -5.96 8.68
N SER A 141 15.54 -7.16 8.84
CA SER A 141 16.26 -8.42 8.70
C SER A 141 16.82 -8.61 7.29
N GLY A 142 16.08 -8.14 6.28
CA GLY A 142 16.33 -8.38 4.86
C GLY A 142 15.69 -9.65 4.32
N GLU A 143 14.86 -10.33 5.11
CA GLU A 143 14.13 -11.50 4.68
C GLU A 143 13.09 -11.17 3.60
N PRO A 144 12.79 -12.09 2.67
CA PRO A 144 11.79 -11.88 1.63
C PRO A 144 10.43 -11.52 2.22
N TRP A 145 9.79 -10.50 1.65
CA TRP A 145 8.47 -10.10 2.11
C TRP A 145 7.44 -11.18 1.83
N ALA A 146 6.69 -11.53 2.88
CA ALA A 146 5.47 -12.32 2.76
C ALA A 146 4.29 -11.48 3.24
N ARG A 147 3.15 -11.60 2.54
CA ARG A 147 1.93 -10.88 2.87
C ARG A 147 1.51 -11.11 4.33
N PRO A 148 1.39 -10.06 5.16
CA PRO A 148 0.89 -10.19 6.52
C PRO A 148 -0.49 -10.85 6.57
N GLY A 149 -0.69 -11.77 7.52
CA GLY A 149 -1.95 -12.49 7.72
C GLY A 149 -2.17 -13.72 6.84
N ARG A 150 -1.26 -14.04 5.89
CA ARG A 150 -1.29 -15.32 5.15
C ARG A 150 -0.61 -16.46 5.92
N ASP A 151 0.45 -16.13 6.66
CA ASP A 151 1.22 -17.07 7.49
C ASP A 151 1.38 -16.46 8.91
N PRO A 152 0.64 -16.96 9.91
CA PRO A 152 0.73 -16.47 11.29
C PRO A 152 2.11 -16.68 11.92
N ALA A 153 2.92 -17.62 11.41
CA ALA A 153 4.21 -18.00 12.00
C ALA A 153 5.36 -17.06 11.62
N LYS A 154 5.23 -16.27 10.56
CA LYS A 154 6.33 -15.44 10.00
C LYS A 154 6.32 -13.97 10.48
N VAL A 155 6.54 -13.80 11.78
CA VAL A 155 7.07 -12.58 12.43
C VAL A 155 6.06 -11.48 12.87
N GLY A 156 5.99 -11.26 14.19
CA GLY A 156 5.64 -9.96 14.84
C GLY A 156 4.19 -9.76 15.34
N LYS A 157 3.98 -8.71 16.16
CA LYS A 157 2.71 -8.25 16.82
C LYS A 157 1.61 -7.80 15.83
N GLY A 158 1.38 -8.53 14.75
CA GLY A 158 0.39 -8.22 13.72
C GLY A 158 0.79 -7.09 12.78
N TYR A 159 -0.19 -6.62 12.01
CA TYR A 159 -0.05 -5.58 11.00
C TYR A 159 -1.18 -4.55 11.14
N PHE A 160 -1.02 -3.40 10.51
CA PHE A 160 -2.06 -2.42 10.31
C PHE A 160 -2.25 -2.17 8.82
N THR A 161 -3.39 -1.63 8.45
CA THR A 161 -3.72 -1.33 7.06
C THR A 161 -3.77 0.17 6.81
N ILE A 162 -3.29 0.54 5.63
CA ILE A 162 -3.38 1.89 5.07
C ILE A 162 -4.31 1.81 3.85
N PRO A 163 -5.52 2.38 3.90
CA PRO A 163 -6.41 2.49 2.74
C PRO A 163 -5.73 3.20 1.55
N HIS A 164 -6.04 2.79 0.32
CA HIS A 164 -5.49 3.41 -0.89
C HIS A 164 -5.86 4.90 -1.03
N GLU A 165 -6.93 5.31 -0.36
CA GLU A 165 -7.37 6.69 -0.17
C GLU A 165 -6.27 7.59 0.36
N TYR A 166 -5.28 7.05 1.09
CA TYR A 166 -4.10 7.80 1.51
C TYR A 166 -3.37 8.44 0.31
N TRP A 167 -3.26 7.74 -0.82
CA TRP A 167 -2.66 8.28 -2.04
C TRP A 167 -3.68 8.94 -2.96
N THR A 168 -4.87 8.34 -3.10
CA THR A 168 -5.87 8.79 -4.10
C THR A 168 -6.67 10.02 -3.66
N SER A 169 -6.63 10.40 -2.38
CA SER A 169 -7.17 11.69 -1.90
C SER A 169 -6.14 12.82 -1.92
N GLY A 170 -4.85 12.51 -2.11
CA GLY A 170 -3.76 13.47 -1.99
C GLY A 170 -3.20 13.64 -0.57
N LEU A 171 -3.75 12.95 0.43
CA LEU A 171 -3.28 13.04 1.83
C LEU A 171 -1.78 12.71 1.98
N ALA A 172 -1.25 11.77 1.19
CA ALA A 172 0.18 11.44 1.14
C ALA A 172 1.07 12.62 0.75
N ASP A 173 0.55 13.56 -0.04
CA ASP A 173 1.25 14.77 -0.46
C ASP A 173 0.99 15.95 0.51
N GLU A 174 -0.13 15.91 1.24
CA GLU A 174 -0.55 16.92 2.21
C GLU A 174 0.25 16.81 3.53
N LEU A 175 0.43 15.61 4.05
CA LEU A 175 1.19 15.39 5.27
C LEU A 175 2.69 15.50 5.01
N GLU A 176 3.42 16.07 5.95
CA GLU A 176 4.88 16.01 5.95
C GLU A 176 5.35 14.82 6.80
N LEU A 177 6.67 14.60 6.85
CA LEU A 177 7.26 13.47 7.58
C LEU A 177 6.76 13.29 9.02
N ALA A 178 6.60 14.39 9.77
CA ALA A 178 6.08 14.34 11.14
C ALA A 178 4.61 13.88 11.19
N GLY A 179 3.74 14.44 10.32
CA GLY A 179 2.34 14.04 10.19
C GLY A 179 2.21 12.58 9.74
N LYS A 180 3.00 12.18 8.74
CA LYS A 180 3.08 10.78 8.26
C LYS A 180 3.49 9.82 9.37
N ALA A 181 4.50 10.17 10.15
CA ALA A 181 4.95 9.33 11.26
C ALA A 181 3.85 9.13 12.31
N MET A 182 3.19 10.21 12.74
CA MET A 182 2.09 10.11 13.71
C MET A 182 0.85 9.43 13.15
N PHE A 183 0.56 9.62 11.85
CA PHE A 183 -0.51 8.89 11.15
C PHE A 183 -0.28 7.38 11.23
N LEU A 184 0.93 6.91 10.90
CA LEU A 184 1.29 5.49 10.97
C LEU A 184 1.26 4.94 12.40
N VAL A 185 1.70 5.72 13.39
CA VAL A 185 1.57 5.36 14.81
C VAL A 185 0.12 5.13 15.19
N ILE A 186 -0.76 6.09 14.90
CA ILE A 186 -2.18 5.96 15.26
C ILE A 186 -2.81 4.77 14.55
N LEU A 187 -2.51 4.54 13.27
CA LEU A 187 -3.00 3.36 12.54
C LEU A 187 -2.56 2.04 13.17
N ALA A 188 -1.31 1.95 13.63
CA ALA A 188 -0.74 0.76 14.26
C ALA A 188 -1.34 0.47 15.64
N GLU A 189 -1.57 1.51 16.43
CA GLU A 189 -2.12 1.41 17.79
C GLU A 189 -3.64 1.16 17.76
N THR A 190 -4.33 1.74 16.77
CA THR A 190 -5.79 1.62 16.62
C THR A 190 -6.24 0.39 15.82
N THR A 191 -5.38 -0.61 15.61
CA THR A 191 -5.80 -1.89 14.99
C THR A 191 -6.63 -2.74 15.96
N GLN A 192 -6.28 -2.74 17.25
CA GLN A 192 -6.93 -3.55 18.29
C GLN A 192 -7.69 -2.68 19.31
N ASN A 193 -7.31 -1.40 19.42
CA ASN A 193 -7.94 -0.45 20.31
C ASN A 193 -8.70 0.60 19.48
N PRO A 194 -9.86 1.10 19.94
CA PRO A 194 -10.61 2.11 19.20
C PRO A 194 -9.91 3.49 19.20
N THR A 195 -9.08 3.75 20.21
CA THR A 195 -8.38 5.02 20.38
C THR A 195 -6.91 4.79 20.75
N PHE A 196 -6.09 5.81 20.51
CA PHE A 196 -4.71 5.90 20.92
C PHE A 196 -4.53 7.09 21.87
N SER A 197 -3.80 6.88 22.96
CA SER A 197 -3.44 7.94 23.89
C SER A 197 -1.97 7.81 24.26
N MET A 198 -1.24 8.91 24.08
CA MET A 198 0.15 9.04 24.47
C MET A 198 0.45 10.51 24.77
N ALA A 199 1.16 10.74 25.88
CA ALA A 199 1.77 12.02 26.21
C ALA A 199 3.00 12.25 25.31
N VAL A 200 3.19 13.47 24.79
CA VAL A 200 4.19 13.75 23.73
C VAL A 200 5.61 13.48 24.18
N GLU A 201 5.89 13.63 25.47
CA GLU A 201 7.16 13.37 26.14
C GLU A 201 7.57 11.89 26.04
N ARG A 202 6.58 10.98 25.92
CA ARG A 202 6.82 9.54 25.75
C ARG A 202 7.17 9.14 24.31
N ALA A 203 7.01 10.05 23.34
CA ALA A 203 7.26 9.74 21.93
C ALA A 203 8.68 9.24 21.67
N HIS A 204 9.67 9.80 22.39
CA HIS A 204 11.06 9.37 22.25
C HIS A 204 11.27 7.94 22.74
N GLN A 205 10.78 7.64 23.94
CA GLN A 205 10.91 6.29 24.51
C GLN A 205 10.15 5.24 23.68
N TRP A 206 8.97 5.59 23.16
CA TRP A 206 8.07 4.61 22.54
C TRP A 206 8.33 4.41 21.06
N TYR A 207 8.63 5.49 20.32
CA TYR A 207 8.76 5.48 18.86
C TYR A 207 10.08 6.08 18.37
N GLY A 208 10.91 6.61 19.27
CA GLY A 208 12.19 7.20 18.92
C GLY A 208 12.13 8.63 18.36
N PHE A 209 10.94 9.23 18.27
CA PHE A 209 10.74 10.60 17.78
C PHE A 209 11.04 11.63 18.88
N SER A 210 11.50 12.82 18.53
CA SER A 210 11.51 13.91 19.51
C SER A 210 10.08 14.35 19.83
N GLU A 211 9.88 14.92 21.02
CA GLU A 211 8.60 15.51 21.45
C GLU A 211 8.08 16.51 20.41
N ARG A 212 8.93 17.45 19.98
CA ARG A 212 8.62 18.42 18.91
C ARG A 212 8.15 17.78 17.59
N THR A 213 8.69 16.60 17.25
CA THR A 213 8.25 15.87 16.05
C THR A 213 6.84 15.31 16.25
N ALA A 214 6.55 14.75 17.42
CA ALA A 214 5.22 14.26 17.75
C ALA A 214 4.19 15.39 17.82
N GLU A 215 4.53 16.53 18.43
CA GLU A 215 3.68 17.74 18.47
C GLU A 215 3.34 18.25 17.07
N ARG A 216 4.36 18.46 16.23
CA ARG A 216 4.17 18.87 14.83
C ARG A 216 3.33 17.85 14.07
N GLY A 217 3.56 16.56 14.32
CA GLY A 217 2.79 15.48 13.72
C GLY A 217 1.31 15.56 14.10
N TYR A 218 0.98 15.70 15.38
CA TYR A 218 -0.40 15.90 15.82
C TYR A 218 -1.01 17.16 15.23
N GLN A 219 -0.27 18.26 15.18
CA GLN A 219 -0.76 19.51 14.59
C GLN A 219 -1.15 19.31 13.12
N GLN A 220 -0.28 18.69 12.31
CA GLN A 220 -0.61 18.39 10.90
C GLN A 220 -1.84 17.49 10.75
N LEU A 221 -2.04 16.53 11.65
CA LEU A 221 -3.21 15.66 11.61
C LEU A 221 -4.51 16.38 12.02
N ARG A 222 -4.43 17.41 12.87
CA ARG A 222 -5.58 18.28 13.19
C ARG A 222 -5.95 19.18 12.02
N ASP A 223 -4.93 19.70 11.33
CA ASP A 223 -5.11 20.64 10.23
C ASP A 223 -5.61 19.92 8.96
N ALA A 224 -5.19 18.67 8.76
CA ALA A 224 -5.60 17.84 7.63
C ALA A 224 -7.06 17.40 7.73
N ARG A 225 -7.68 17.22 6.56
CA ARG A 225 -9.11 16.87 6.43
C ARG A 225 -9.31 15.69 5.50
N VAL A 226 -10.32 14.88 5.79
CA VAL A 226 -10.74 13.78 4.88
C VAL A 226 -11.89 14.21 3.97
N ALA A 227 -12.67 15.19 4.40
CA ALA A 227 -13.72 15.87 3.66
C ALA A 227 -13.82 17.32 4.19
N PRO A 228 -14.46 18.28 3.48
CA PRO A 228 -14.49 19.69 3.88
C PRO A 228 -14.82 19.91 5.37
N GLU A 229 -15.82 19.18 5.87
CA GLU A 229 -16.30 19.30 7.26
C GLU A 229 -15.78 18.21 8.21
N THR A 230 -14.92 17.30 7.73
CA THR A 230 -14.46 16.15 8.52
C THR A 230 -12.96 16.23 8.75
N PRO A 231 -12.49 16.54 9.97
CA PRO A 231 -11.07 16.54 10.29
C PRO A 231 -10.50 15.12 10.25
N LEU A 232 -9.23 14.99 9.86
CA LEU A 232 -8.55 13.70 9.85
C LEU A 232 -8.39 13.13 11.27
N LEU A 233 -7.98 13.97 12.23
CA LEU A 233 -7.82 13.58 13.63
C LEU A 233 -9.05 13.94 14.46
N ARG A 234 -9.61 12.93 15.14
CA ARG A 234 -10.63 13.11 16.17
C ARG A 234 -9.97 13.01 17.54
N GLU A 235 -10.20 14.00 18.40
CA GLU A 235 -9.66 14.02 19.76
C GLU A 235 -10.80 14.07 20.78
N HIS A 236 -10.63 13.36 21.90
CA HIS A 236 -11.51 13.41 23.05
C HIS A 236 -10.69 13.52 24.34
N ARG A 237 -10.98 14.54 25.14
CA ARG A 237 -10.31 14.78 26.42
C ARG A 237 -11.10 14.09 27.54
N GLN A 238 -10.45 13.17 28.24
CA GLN A 238 -10.96 12.54 29.45
C GLN A 238 -10.17 13.02 30.67
N MET A 239 -10.86 13.35 31.76
CA MET A 239 -10.20 13.56 33.05
C MET A 239 -10.13 12.20 33.77
N VAL A 240 -8.93 11.77 34.16
CA VAL A 240 -8.70 10.49 34.84
C VAL A 240 -8.17 10.76 36.24
N ALA A 241 -8.62 10.00 37.22
CA ALA A 241 -8.13 10.08 38.60
C ALA A 241 -6.61 9.89 38.65
N GLU A 242 -5.92 10.85 39.25
CA GLU A 242 -4.50 10.79 39.55
C GLU A 242 -4.29 11.32 40.97
N PRO A 243 -4.23 10.45 41.99
CA PRO A 243 -4.12 10.86 43.39
C PRO A 243 -2.89 11.73 43.69
N ARG A 244 -1.87 11.67 42.84
CA ARG A 244 -0.63 12.45 42.96
C ARG A 244 -0.69 13.83 42.29
N SER A 245 -1.75 14.14 41.55
CA SER A 245 -1.99 15.46 40.96
C SER A 245 -2.54 16.41 42.03
N SER A 246 -2.20 17.69 41.95
CA SER A 246 -2.71 18.72 42.88
C SER A 246 -4.24 18.83 42.90
N ILE A 247 -4.89 18.51 41.78
CA ILE A 247 -6.35 18.50 41.63
C ILE A 247 -6.96 17.08 41.73
N GLY A 248 -6.14 16.06 42.00
CA GLY A 248 -6.57 14.65 42.02
C GLY A 248 -6.96 14.06 40.66
N LEU A 249 -6.82 14.83 39.58
CA LEU A 249 -7.19 14.47 38.21
C LEU A 249 -6.06 14.86 37.24
N ARG A 250 -6.00 14.15 36.11
CA ARG A 250 -5.14 14.53 34.97
C ARG A 250 -5.90 14.41 33.64
N PRO A 251 -5.61 15.28 32.66
CA PRO A 251 -6.17 15.14 31.32
C PRO A 251 -5.48 13.99 30.56
N VAL A 252 -6.28 13.20 29.87
CA VAL A 252 -5.85 12.17 28.92
C VAL A 252 -6.52 12.44 27.58
N TRP A 253 -5.71 12.59 26.54
CA TRP A 253 -6.19 12.84 25.19
C TRP A 253 -6.29 11.53 24.41
N HIS A 254 -7.51 11.09 24.14
CA HIS A 254 -7.81 9.97 23.27
C HIS A 254 -7.90 10.46 21.83
N ARG A 255 -7.26 9.73 20.92
CA ARG A 255 -7.15 10.10 19.51
C ARG A 255 -7.55 8.95 18.62
N ALA A 256 -8.28 9.25 17.56
CA ALA A 256 -8.62 8.30 16.51
C ALA A 256 -8.63 9.01 15.15
N LEU A 257 -8.36 8.27 14.08
CA LEU A 257 -8.49 8.81 12.73
C LEU A 257 -9.94 8.68 12.27
N ALA A 258 -10.41 9.67 11.50
CA ALA A 258 -11.69 9.62 10.82
C ALA A 258 -11.67 8.58 9.68
N ASP A 259 -12.86 8.18 9.22
CA ASP A 259 -13.00 7.32 8.05
C ASP A 259 -12.43 8.04 6.80
N PRO A 260 -11.77 7.32 5.87
CA PRO A 260 -11.66 5.86 5.77
C PRO A 260 -10.56 5.21 6.65
N TYR A 261 -9.83 5.99 7.43
CA TYR A 261 -8.66 5.53 8.21
C TYR A 261 -9.03 5.00 9.60
N GLY A 262 -10.26 5.22 10.05
CA GLY A 262 -10.78 4.71 11.31
C GLY A 262 -10.71 3.18 11.42
N MET A 263 -10.59 2.67 12.65
CA MET A 263 -10.50 1.23 12.93
C MET A 263 -11.62 0.43 12.25
N THR A 264 -12.86 0.89 12.39
CA THR A 264 -14.05 0.21 11.86
C THR A 264 -14.08 0.20 10.33
N ALA A 265 -13.78 1.33 9.67
CA ALA A 265 -13.72 1.40 8.21
C ALA A 265 -12.62 0.49 7.66
N ARG A 266 -11.44 0.49 8.28
CA ARG A 266 -10.34 -0.41 7.89
C ARG A 266 -10.69 -1.89 8.06
N ALA A 267 -11.37 -2.26 9.16
CA ALA A 267 -11.82 -3.64 9.37
C ALA A 267 -12.87 -4.06 8.33
N LYS A 268 -13.81 -3.17 7.97
CA LYS A 268 -14.79 -3.40 6.89
C LYS A 268 -14.10 -3.61 5.55
N LEU A 269 -13.12 -2.77 5.21
CA LEU A 269 -12.34 -2.84 3.99
C LEU A 269 -11.55 -4.15 3.88
N GLN A 270 -10.91 -4.61 4.98
CA GLN A 270 -10.26 -5.91 5.01
C GLN A 270 -11.24 -7.06 4.78
N ALA A 271 -12.42 -7.00 5.41
CA ALA A 271 -13.44 -8.02 5.30
C ALA A 271 -14.04 -8.11 3.88
N SER A 272 -14.29 -6.98 3.20
CA SER A 272 -14.80 -6.97 1.83
C SER A 272 -13.78 -7.57 0.86
N THR A 273 -12.52 -7.13 0.90
CA THR A 273 -11.47 -7.69 0.04
C THR A 273 -11.24 -9.18 0.30
N GLY A 274 -11.33 -9.64 1.56
CA GLY A 274 -11.25 -11.05 1.90
C GLY A 274 -12.43 -11.89 1.38
N ARG A 275 -13.61 -11.30 1.22
CA ARG A 275 -14.76 -11.95 0.57
C ARG A 275 -14.57 -12.01 -0.94
N GLU A 276 -14.15 -10.92 -1.57
CA GLU A 276 -13.88 -10.84 -3.00
C GLU A 276 -12.80 -11.84 -3.43
N ALA A 277 -11.69 -11.93 -2.69
CA ALA A 277 -10.63 -12.89 -2.97
C ALA A 277 -11.11 -14.35 -2.88
N ARG A 278 -11.96 -14.68 -1.89
CA ARG A 278 -12.56 -16.03 -1.75
C ARG A 278 -13.52 -16.33 -2.89
N ASN A 279 -14.34 -15.37 -3.30
CA ASN A 279 -15.26 -15.53 -4.42
C ASN A 279 -14.50 -15.72 -5.75
N ALA A 280 -13.45 -14.92 -5.99
CA ALA A 280 -12.60 -15.08 -7.17
C ALA A 280 -11.89 -16.45 -7.19
N GLY A 281 -11.42 -16.93 -6.03
CA GLY A 281 -10.87 -18.28 -5.88
C GLY A 281 -11.84 -19.37 -6.29
N LYS A 282 -13.07 -19.33 -5.76
CA LYS A 282 -14.14 -20.28 -6.14
C LYS A 282 -14.45 -20.26 -7.63
N VAL A 283 -14.53 -19.07 -8.25
CA VAL A 283 -14.76 -18.93 -9.69
C VAL A 283 -13.61 -19.56 -10.48
N SER A 284 -12.35 -19.30 -10.09
CA SER A 284 -11.19 -19.89 -10.76
C SER A 284 -11.14 -21.42 -10.66
N GLU A 285 -11.57 -21.97 -9.52
CA GLU A 285 -11.67 -23.42 -9.29
C GLU A 285 -12.77 -24.04 -10.15
N ILE A 286 -13.95 -23.40 -10.21
CA ILE A 286 -15.04 -23.81 -11.11
C ILE A 286 -14.58 -23.79 -12.57
N ILE A 287 -13.86 -22.75 -13.00
CA ILE A 287 -13.33 -22.65 -14.36
C ILE A 287 -12.32 -23.77 -14.62
N LYS A 288 -11.39 -24.05 -13.70
CA LYS A 288 -10.44 -25.17 -13.85
C LYS A 288 -11.15 -26.52 -14.00
N ILE A 289 -12.13 -26.80 -13.14
CA ILE A 289 -12.94 -28.03 -13.21
C ILE A 289 -13.68 -28.12 -14.56
N ALA A 290 -14.21 -27.00 -15.06
CA ALA A 290 -14.90 -26.97 -16.36
C ALA A 290 -13.95 -27.18 -17.55
N VAL A 291 -12.73 -26.66 -17.48
CA VAL A 291 -11.68 -26.86 -18.50
C VAL A 291 -11.20 -28.32 -18.50
N GLU A 292 -10.93 -28.90 -17.34
CA GLU A 292 -10.51 -30.30 -17.20
C GLU A 292 -11.58 -31.27 -17.70
N LYS A 293 -12.86 -31.03 -17.38
CA LYS A 293 -13.99 -31.82 -17.93
C LYS A 293 -14.09 -31.72 -19.45
N ARG A 294 -13.88 -30.54 -20.04
CA ARG A 294 -13.87 -30.36 -21.50
C ARG A 294 -12.70 -31.07 -22.18
N GLN A 295 -11.53 -31.16 -21.53
CA GLN A 295 -10.37 -31.87 -22.07
C GLN A 295 -10.50 -33.40 -21.96
N GLY A 296 -11.20 -33.90 -20.95
CA GLY A 296 -11.54 -35.33 -20.80
C GLY A 296 -12.59 -35.86 -21.78
N THR A 297 -13.29 -34.99 -22.53
CA THR A 297 -14.37 -35.38 -23.47
C THR A 297 -13.92 -35.35 -24.94
N LYS A 298 -12.64 -35.54 -25.24
CA LYS A 298 -12.20 -35.83 -26.62
C LYS A 298 -12.47 -37.30 -26.93
N THR A 299 -13.68 -37.61 -27.37
CA THR A 299 -14.01 -38.90 -27.99
C THR A 299 -13.16 -39.08 -29.25
N THR A 300 -12.27 -40.06 -29.22
CA THR A 300 -11.50 -40.53 -30.37
C THR A 300 -12.46 -41.02 -31.44
N ILE A 301 -12.68 -40.23 -32.50
CA ILE A 301 -13.27 -40.73 -33.75
C ILE A 301 -12.11 -41.41 -34.51
N THR A 302 -11.93 -42.71 -34.27
CA THR A 302 -11.06 -43.55 -35.11
C THR A 302 -11.72 -43.73 -36.48
N TYR A 303 -11.14 -43.11 -37.50
CA TYR A 303 -11.40 -43.48 -38.90
C TYR A 303 -10.74 -44.82 -39.19
N THR A 304 -11.53 -45.89 -39.32
CA THR A 304 -11.09 -47.17 -39.89
C THR A 304 -10.86 -46.98 -41.39
N LYS A 305 -9.59 -47.04 -41.83
CA LYS A 305 -9.21 -47.16 -43.25
C LYS A 305 -9.72 -48.51 -43.77
N GLY A 306 -10.75 -48.48 -44.60
CA GLY A 306 -11.19 -49.62 -45.41
C GLY A 306 -10.22 -49.89 -46.57
N ASN A 307 -9.96 -51.17 -46.79
CA ASN A 307 -9.10 -51.75 -47.83
C ASN A 307 -9.38 -51.18 -49.24
N ALA A 308 -8.30 -50.89 -49.96
CA ALA A 308 -8.32 -50.76 -51.41
C ALA A 308 -8.37 -52.17 -52.06
N PRO A 309 -9.17 -52.39 -53.13
CA PRO A 309 -9.15 -53.64 -53.87
C PRO A 309 -7.93 -53.72 -54.81
N VAL A 310 -7.32 -54.90 -54.82
CA VAL A 310 -6.27 -55.36 -55.74
C VAL A 310 -6.87 -55.48 -57.14
N ALA A 311 -6.16 -54.97 -58.15
CA ALA A 311 -6.44 -55.20 -59.55
C ALA A 311 -5.70 -56.47 -60.00
N ASP A 312 -6.44 -57.48 -60.43
CA ASP A 312 -5.90 -58.60 -61.20
C ASP A 312 -6.36 -58.50 -62.65
N SER A 313 -5.42 -58.84 -63.53
CA SER A 313 -5.62 -59.16 -64.95
C SER A 313 -5.82 -60.66 -65.10
#